data_AF-A0A923PWY4-F1
#
_entry.id   AF-A0A923PWY4-F1
#
_cell.length_a   1.000
_cell.length_b   1.000
_cell.length_c   1.000
_cell.angle_alpha   90.00
_cell.angle_beta   90.00
_cell.angle_gamma   90.00
#
_symmetry.space_group_name_H-M   'P 1'
#
loop_
_entity.id
_entity.type
_entity.pdbx_description
1 polymer ?
#
loop_
_entity_poly.entity_id
_entity_poly.type
_entity_poly.pdbx_seq_one_letter_code
_entity_poly.pdbx_strand_id
1 'polypeptide(L)'
;MESPAPGAGLPPSSPLPENFTRHFANSGLVRIRRRATTATIFGGGDWAALRDIASGLATNPTLFKYRKGAAILEPVRLAPGFFSLGYFRSEGLVPTPAAPGWLLHQTMRAAYYQPLPAERRNAAAITRSPTTAAFTAKWISPPAPATKSA
;
A
#
# COMPACT_ATOMS: atom_id res chain seq x y z
N MET A 1 -8.69 13.52 -21.09
CA MET A 1 -9.32 13.74 -19.77
C MET A 1 -10.81 13.56 -19.99
N GLU A 2 -11.40 12.51 -19.42
CA GLU A 2 -12.82 12.15 -19.67
C GLU A 2 -13.66 12.89 -18.62
N SER A 3 -14.16 14.08 -18.97
CA SER A 3 -14.99 14.90 -18.08
C SER A 3 -16.44 14.86 -18.56
N PRO A 4 -17.37 14.19 -17.84
CA PRO A 4 -18.78 14.23 -18.20
C PRO A 4 -19.36 15.62 -17.89
N ALA A 5 -20.04 16.23 -18.86
CA ALA A 5 -20.73 17.50 -18.66
C ALA A 5 -22.00 17.29 -17.79
N PRO A 6 -22.22 18.08 -16.73
CA PRO A 6 -23.44 18.00 -15.94
C PRO A 6 -24.68 18.23 -16.81
N GLY A 7 -25.67 17.34 -16.72
CA GLY A 7 -26.93 17.44 -17.48
C GLY A 7 -26.93 16.83 -18.88
N ALA A 8 -25.80 16.33 -19.37
CA ALA A 8 -25.77 15.52 -20.58
C ALA A 8 -26.42 14.14 -20.33
N GLY A 9 -27.10 13.59 -21.35
CA GLY A 9 -27.64 12.24 -21.29
C GLY A 9 -26.56 11.21 -20.96
N LEU A 10 -26.89 10.25 -20.12
CA LEU A 10 -25.95 9.19 -19.74
C LEU A 10 -25.54 8.39 -20.99
N PRO A 11 -24.27 7.98 -21.09
CA PRO A 11 -23.86 7.07 -22.15
C PRO A 11 -24.68 5.77 -22.08
N PRO A 12 -24.97 5.14 -23.23
CA PRO A 12 -25.70 3.88 -23.25
C PRO A 12 -24.96 2.82 -22.43
N SER A 13 -25.72 1.97 -21.74
CA SER A 13 -25.15 0.90 -20.93
C SER A 13 -24.30 -0.04 -21.80
N SER A 14 -23.05 -0.24 -21.41
CA SER A 14 -22.08 -1.11 -22.08
C SER A 14 -21.45 -2.05 -21.04
N PRO A 15 -21.13 -3.31 -21.40
CA PRO A 15 -20.46 -4.22 -20.48
C PRO A 15 -19.15 -3.63 -19.95
N LEU A 16 -18.89 -3.84 -18.67
CA LEU A 16 -17.68 -3.34 -18.02
C LEU A 16 -16.43 -4.00 -18.64
N PRO A 17 -15.36 -3.23 -18.94
CA PRO A 17 -14.12 -3.79 -19.42
C PRO A 17 -13.54 -4.81 -18.43
N GLU A 18 -13.18 -5.99 -18.92
CA GLU A 18 -12.61 -7.07 -18.09
C GLU A 18 -11.09 -7.17 -18.17
N ASN A 19 -10.45 -6.48 -19.11
CA ASN A 19 -9.01 -6.54 -19.31
C ASN A 19 -8.46 -5.14 -19.55
N PHE A 20 -7.84 -4.55 -18.54
CA PHE A 20 -7.22 -3.24 -18.65
C PHE A 20 -6.15 -2.99 -17.58
N THR A 21 -5.25 -2.08 -17.87
CA THR A 21 -4.37 -1.44 -16.90
C THR A 21 -4.61 0.06 -17.06
N ARG A 22 -5.06 0.75 -16.01
CA ARG A 22 -5.30 2.20 -16.03
C ARG A 22 -4.48 2.87 -14.94
N HIS A 23 -3.67 3.83 -15.34
CA HIS A 23 -2.89 4.68 -14.45
C HIS A 23 -3.55 6.04 -14.32
N PHE A 24 -3.91 6.41 -13.10
CA PHE A 24 -4.45 7.70 -12.74
C PHE A 24 -3.36 8.51 -12.03
N ALA A 25 -2.53 9.20 -12.82
CA ALA A 25 -1.36 9.91 -12.31
C ALA A 25 -1.72 10.96 -11.24
N ASN A 26 -2.82 11.70 -11.44
CA ASN A 26 -3.24 12.76 -10.52
C ASN A 26 -3.63 12.26 -9.13
N SER A 27 -4.05 10.99 -9.01
CA SER A 27 -4.40 10.37 -7.73
C SER A 27 -3.37 9.32 -7.28
N GLY A 28 -2.25 9.20 -7.99
CA GLY A 28 -1.22 8.20 -7.71
C GLY A 28 -1.78 6.78 -7.68
N LEU A 29 -2.70 6.41 -8.58
CA LEU A 29 -3.42 5.14 -8.50
C LEU A 29 -3.25 4.32 -9.77
N VAL A 30 -2.97 3.03 -9.62
CA VAL A 30 -3.04 2.08 -10.74
C VAL A 30 -4.09 1.04 -10.47
N ARG A 31 -4.99 0.84 -11.44
CA ARG A 31 -5.99 -0.21 -11.42
C ARG A 31 -5.72 -1.20 -12.54
N ILE A 32 -5.65 -2.48 -12.17
CA ILE A 32 -5.43 -3.59 -13.10
C ILE A 32 -6.62 -4.53 -12.97
N ARG A 33 -7.23 -4.88 -14.10
CA ARG A 33 -8.24 -5.94 -14.18
C ARG A 33 -7.85 -6.95 -15.25
N ARG A 34 -7.95 -8.23 -14.90
CA ARG A 34 -7.78 -9.39 -15.78
C ARG A 34 -8.88 -10.41 -15.45
N ARG A 35 -10.00 -10.37 -16.17
CA ARG A 35 -11.21 -11.16 -15.90
C ARG A 35 -11.67 -11.00 -14.44
N ALA A 36 -11.68 -12.10 -13.68
CA ALA A 36 -12.04 -12.15 -12.26
C ALA A 36 -10.94 -11.64 -11.31
N THR A 37 -9.77 -11.27 -11.83
CA THR A 37 -8.65 -10.75 -11.04
C THR A 37 -8.65 -9.23 -11.09
N THR A 38 -8.53 -8.60 -9.94
CA THR A 38 -8.35 -7.15 -9.84
C THR A 38 -7.25 -6.81 -8.85
N ALA A 39 -6.36 -5.91 -9.23
CA ALA A 39 -5.31 -5.38 -8.38
C ALA A 39 -5.37 -3.84 -8.38
N THR A 40 -5.11 -3.25 -7.23
CA THR A 40 -4.98 -1.80 -7.09
C THR A 40 -3.68 -1.50 -6.36
N ILE A 41 -2.87 -0.64 -6.96
CA ILE A 41 -1.61 -0.14 -6.39
C ILE A 41 -1.84 1.32 -6.03
N PHE A 42 -1.51 1.67 -4.79
CA PHE A 42 -1.65 3.02 -4.25
C PHE A 42 -0.26 3.65 -4.12
N GLY A 43 -0.06 4.74 -4.85
CA GLY A 43 1.16 5.54 -4.96
C GLY A 43 1.33 6.61 -3.89
N GLY A 44 0.54 6.55 -2.82
CA GLY A 44 0.53 7.59 -1.78
C GLY A 44 -0.41 8.74 -2.11
N GLY A 45 -0.54 9.66 -1.14
CA GLY A 45 -1.32 10.89 -1.27
C GLY A 45 -0.43 12.12 -1.24
N ASP A 46 -1.03 13.26 -0.92
CA ASP A 46 -0.38 14.55 -0.69
C ASP A 46 0.65 14.56 0.47
N TRP A 47 0.69 13.49 1.26
CA TRP A 47 1.70 13.22 2.30
C TRP A 47 3.13 13.59 1.88
N ALA A 48 3.56 13.17 0.68
CA ALA A 48 4.91 13.42 0.20
C ALA A 48 5.18 14.92 -0.06
N ALA A 49 4.16 15.66 -0.46
CA ALA A 49 4.26 17.10 -0.75
C ALA A 49 4.18 17.95 0.53
N LEU A 50 3.31 17.57 1.48
CA LEU A 50 3.06 18.35 2.69
C LEU A 50 4.01 18.01 3.83
N ARG A 51 4.54 16.77 3.87
CA ARG A 51 5.43 16.23 4.92
C ARG A 51 4.96 16.49 6.36
N ASP A 52 3.67 16.75 6.54
CA ASP A 52 3.06 17.13 7.82
C ASP A 52 1.86 16.22 8.12
N ILE A 53 1.79 15.70 9.35
CA ILE A 53 0.66 14.92 9.84
C ILE A 53 -0.38 15.89 10.36
N ALA A 54 -1.16 16.49 9.47
CA ALA A 54 -2.34 17.25 9.90
C ALA A 54 -3.38 16.34 10.58
N SER A 55 -3.39 15.02 10.29
CA SER A 55 -4.17 14.02 11.01
C SER A 55 -3.64 12.60 10.80
N GLY A 56 -3.28 11.91 11.90
CA GLY A 56 -2.76 10.53 11.86
C GLY A 56 -3.75 9.48 11.34
N LEU A 57 -5.04 9.83 11.25
CA LEU A 57 -6.11 9.00 10.67
C LEU A 57 -6.40 9.32 9.19
N ALA A 58 -6.01 10.50 8.70
CA ALA A 58 -6.43 10.98 7.37
C ALA A 58 -5.67 10.32 6.22
N THR A 59 -4.45 9.84 6.43
CA THR A 59 -3.67 9.18 5.38
C THR A 59 -3.71 7.66 5.59
N ASN A 60 -4.37 6.91 4.72
CA ASN A 60 -4.40 5.43 4.79
C ASN A 60 -3.11 4.80 4.21
N PRO A 61 -2.31 4.02 4.98
CA PRO A 61 -1.01 3.48 4.52
C PRO A 61 -1.13 2.23 3.64
N THR A 62 -2.28 2.04 3.01
CA THR A 62 -2.48 0.89 2.12
C THR A 62 -1.66 1.13 0.85
N LEU A 63 -0.77 0.19 0.52
CA LEU A 63 0.01 0.23 -0.72
C LEU A 63 -0.59 -0.67 -1.81
N PHE A 64 -1.33 -1.73 -1.42
CA PHE A 64 -1.83 -2.72 -2.36
C PHE A 64 -3.16 -3.35 -1.92
N LYS A 65 -4.04 -3.59 -2.88
CA LYS A 65 -5.25 -4.42 -2.74
C LYS A 65 -5.34 -5.40 -3.88
N TYR A 66 -5.76 -6.63 -3.60
CA TYR A 66 -5.90 -7.67 -4.60
C TYR A 66 -7.15 -8.52 -4.36
N ARG A 67 -7.78 -8.95 -5.44
CA ARG A 67 -8.92 -9.85 -5.42
C ARG A 67 -8.86 -10.78 -6.62
N LYS A 68 -9.21 -12.05 -6.42
CA LYS A 68 -9.41 -13.04 -7.49
C LYS A 68 -10.70 -13.81 -7.22
N GLY A 69 -11.76 -13.48 -7.94
CA GLY A 69 -13.09 -14.07 -7.71
C GLY A 69 -13.61 -13.77 -6.30
N ALA A 70 -13.83 -14.81 -5.49
CA ALA A 70 -14.22 -14.69 -4.09
C ALA A 70 -13.04 -14.50 -3.11
N ALA A 71 -11.80 -14.79 -3.54
CA ALA A 71 -10.63 -14.60 -2.70
C ALA A 71 -10.23 -13.13 -2.66
N ILE A 72 -10.11 -12.58 -1.45
CA ILE A 72 -9.77 -11.18 -1.20
C ILE A 72 -8.50 -11.16 -0.35
N LEU A 73 -7.47 -10.46 -0.86
CA LEU A 73 -6.34 -10.06 -0.05
C LEU A 73 -6.74 -8.79 0.71
N GLU A 74 -6.66 -8.84 2.03
CA GLU A 74 -6.87 -7.65 2.86
C GLU A 74 -5.88 -6.54 2.46
N PRO A 75 -6.25 -5.26 2.63
CA PRO A 75 -5.39 -4.14 2.25
C PRO A 75 -4.00 -4.26 2.87
N VAL A 76 -2.98 -4.33 2.01
CA VAL A 76 -1.59 -4.52 2.44
C VAL A 76 -1.03 -3.18 2.89
N ARG A 77 -0.48 -3.20 4.11
CA ARG A 77 0.28 -2.11 4.72
C ARG A 77 1.66 -2.65 5.06
N LEU A 78 2.68 -1.83 4.85
CA LEU A 78 4.06 -2.18 5.15
C LEU A 78 4.58 -1.21 6.21
N ALA A 79 5.36 -1.70 7.17
CA ALA A 79 6.09 -0.85 8.11
C ALA A 79 7.51 -1.42 8.27
N PRO A 80 8.58 -0.63 8.09
CA PRO A 80 9.91 -1.07 8.40
C PRO A 80 10.04 -1.23 9.93
N GLY A 81 10.49 -2.39 10.39
CA GLY A 81 10.82 -2.53 11.81
C GLY A 81 12.15 -1.92 12.20
N PHE A 82 13.00 -1.57 11.22
CA PHE A 82 14.22 -0.83 11.50
C PHE A 82 13.88 0.61 11.90
N PHE A 83 14.20 0.98 13.15
CA PHE A 83 13.83 2.23 13.81
C PHE A 83 12.32 2.49 14.04
N SER A 84 11.44 1.53 13.72
CA SER A 84 9.99 1.64 13.93
C SER A 84 9.38 2.97 13.45
N LEU A 85 9.83 3.47 12.30
CA LEU A 85 9.52 4.83 11.81
C LEU A 85 8.08 5.03 11.28
N GLY A 86 7.17 4.12 11.62
CA GLY A 86 5.79 4.12 11.13
C GLY A 86 5.61 3.39 9.80
N TYR A 87 4.45 3.56 9.17
CA TYR A 87 4.13 2.83 7.93
C TYR A 87 4.83 3.41 6.70
N PHE A 88 5.02 2.53 5.70
CA PHE A 88 5.40 2.89 4.35
C PHE A 88 4.37 3.83 3.72
N ARG A 89 4.85 4.95 3.20
CA ARG A 89 4.11 5.98 2.47
C ARG A 89 4.88 6.25 1.18
N SER A 90 4.31 5.82 0.06
CA SER A 90 4.94 6.05 -1.23
C SER A 90 5.07 7.55 -1.54
N GLU A 91 6.24 7.94 -2.02
CA GLU A 91 6.59 9.27 -2.53
C GLU A 91 6.41 9.38 -4.05
N GLY A 92 5.98 8.29 -4.70
CA GLY A 92 5.86 8.22 -6.15
C GLY A 92 5.51 6.82 -6.63
N LEU A 93 4.75 6.79 -7.72
CA LEU A 93 4.33 5.57 -8.42
C LEU A 93 4.69 5.70 -9.89
N VAL A 94 5.68 4.94 -10.33
CA VAL A 94 6.17 4.96 -11.72
C VAL A 94 6.19 3.56 -12.32
N PRO A 95 5.95 3.40 -13.63
CA PRO A 95 6.15 2.11 -14.30
C PRO A 95 7.61 1.65 -14.17
N THR A 96 7.84 0.36 -14.00
CA THR A 96 9.20 -0.19 -14.00
C THR A 96 9.79 -0.17 -15.42
N PRO A 97 11.02 0.34 -15.64
CA PRO A 97 11.61 0.41 -16.98
C PRO A 97 11.93 -0.95 -17.61
N ALA A 98 12.33 -1.93 -16.80
CA ALA A 98 12.90 -3.20 -17.26
C ALA A 98 11.91 -4.39 -17.27
N ALA A 99 10.69 -4.21 -16.74
CA ALA A 99 9.72 -5.29 -16.59
C ALA A 99 8.29 -4.74 -16.52
N PRO A 100 7.26 -5.55 -16.79
CA PRO A 100 5.87 -5.17 -16.49
C PRO A 100 5.68 -5.07 -14.98
N GLY A 101 5.51 -3.85 -14.47
CA GLY A 101 5.41 -3.60 -13.05
C GLY A 101 5.34 -2.12 -12.71
N TRP A 102 5.28 -1.85 -11.41
CA TRP A 102 5.20 -0.50 -10.85
C TRP A 102 6.15 -0.38 -9.67
N LEU A 103 6.90 0.70 -9.65
CA LEU A 103 7.84 1.04 -8.60
C LEU A 103 7.19 2.05 -7.65
N LEU A 104 7.25 1.72 -6.37
CA LEU A 104 6.92 2.60 -5.25
C LEU A 104 8.20 2.82 -4.44
N HIS A 105 8.48 4.05 -4.04
CA HIS A 105 9.63 4.37 -3.18
C HIS A 105 9.23 5.27 -2.02
N GLN A 106 10.04 5.24 -0.96
CA GLN A 106 9.99 6.20 0.15
C GLN A 106 11.40 6.34 0.73
N THR A 107 11.78 7.56 1.11
CA THR A 107 13.04 7.83 1.81
C THR A 107 12.77 8.21 3.26
N MET A 108 13.31 7.45 4.21
CA MET A 108 13.17 7.71 5.64
C MET A 108 14.54 8.01 6.27
N ARG A 109 14.57 8.90 7.27
CA ARG A 109 15.79 9.27 8.01
C ARG A 109 15.51 9.17 9.50
N ALA A 110 16.43 8.56 10.24
CA ALA A 110 16.39 8.44 11.69
C ALA A 110 17.72 8.90 12.28
N ALA A 111 17.68 9.60 13.41
CA ALA A 111 18.86 9.81 14.21
C ALA A 111 19.22 8.50 14.91
N TYR A 112 20.44 8.01 14.70
CA TYR A 112 20.97 6.84 15.39
C TYR A 112 22.17 7.24 16.23
N TYR A 113 22.06 6.98 17.54
CA TYR A 113 23.18 7.10 18.45
C TYR A 113 23.75 5.70 18.67
N GLN A 114 25.07 5.57 18.47
CA GLN A 114 25.75 4.33 18.84
C GLN A 114 25.62 4.10 20.34
N PRO A 115 25.60 2.83 20.79
CA PRO A 115 25.67 2.52 22.20
C PRO A 115 26.88 3.24 22.84
N LEU A 116 26.67 3.85 24.01
CA LEU A 116 27.76 4.48 24.75
C LEU A 116 28.89 3.46 25.02
N PRO A 117 30.17 3.89 25.04
CA PRO A 117 31.28 3.06 25.49
C PRO A 117 30.98 2.48 26.88
N ALA A 118 31.43 1.25 27.16
CA ALA A 118 31.09 0.53 28.39
C ALA A 118 31.39 1.34 29.67
N GLU A 119 32.51 2.06 29.67
CA GLU A 119 32.98 2.95 30.75
C GLU A 119 32.03 4.12 31.06
N ARG A 120 31.17 4.49 30.10
CA ARG A 120 30.21 5.60 30.22
C ARG A 120 28.76 5.12 30.31
N ARG A 121 28.52 3.81 30.42
CA ARG A 121 27.17 3.26 30.60
C ARG A 121 26.79 3.35 32.07
N ASN A 122 25.65 3.98 32.37
CA ASN A 122 25.06 3.92 33.70
C ASN A 122 24.32 2.58 33.85
N ALA A 123 24.69 1.77 34.84
CA ALA A 123 24.07 0.47 35.12
C ALA A 123 22.56 0.56 35.43
N ALA A 124 22.06 1.71 35.87
CA ALA A 124 20.64 1.96 36.13
C ALA A 124 19.85 2.40 34.88
N ALA A 125 20.50 2.68 33.75
CA ALA A 125 19.83 3.17 32.54
C ALA A 125 19.36 2.01 31.65
N ILE A 126 18.05 1.89 31.45
CA ILE A 126 17.46 0.88 30.55
C ILE A 126 17.80 1.28 29.11
N THR A 127 18.79 0.62 28.50
CA THR A 127 19.04 0.70 27.04
C THR A 127 18.71 -0.64 26.42
N ARG A 128 17.45 -0.81 25.99
CA ARG A 128 16.99 -2.00 25.28
C ARG A 128 16.43 -1.57 23.93
N SER A 129 17.18 -1.79 22.85
CA SER A 129 16.66 -1.67 21.48
C SER A 129 16.76 -3.03 20.77
N PRO A 130 15.72 -3.88 20.84
CA PRO A 130 15.59 -5.00 19.94
C PRO A 130 14.84 -4.52 18.69
N THR A 131 15.57 -4.32 17.59
CA THR A 131 14.98 -3.87 16.32
C THR A 131 14.74 -5.08 15.43
N THR A 132 13.49 -5.55 15.31
CA THR A 132 13.07 -6.63 14.39
C THR A 132 11.93 -6.13 13.51
N ALA A 133 11.99 -6.38 12.20
CA ALA A 133 10.92 -6.08 11.25
C ALA A 133 9.90 -7.22 11.16
N ALA A 134 8.62 -6.88 11.25
CA ALA A 134 7.51 -7.80 11.05
C ALA A 134 6.68 -7.36 9.84
N PHE A 135 6.44 -8.29 8.92
CA PHE A 135 5.46 -8.16 7.85
C PHE A 135 4.16 -8.81 8.31
N THR A 136 3.02 -8.12 8.23
CA THR A 136 1.71 -8.70 8.57
C THR A 136 0.79 -8.59 7.36
N ALA A 137 0.32 -9.73 6.87
CA ALA A 137 -0.76 -9.83 5.90
C ALA A 137 -1.67 -11.00 6.30
N LYS A 138 -2.99 -10.78 6.30
CA LYS A 138 -3.98 -11.82 6.58
C LYS A 138 -4.66 -12.24 5.28
N TRP A 139 -4.66 -13.54 5.00
CA TRP A 139 -5.37 -14.12 3.86
C TRP A 139 -6.68 -14.75 4.33
N ILE A 140 -7.79 -14.39 3.69
CA ILE A 140 -9.09 -15.01 3.93
C ILE A 140 -9.44 -15.85 2.70
N SER A 141 -9.40 -17.16 2.87
CA SER A 141 -9.90 -18.09 1.86
C SER A 141 -11.44 -18.13 1.91
N PRO A 142 -12.13 -18.20 0.75
CA PRO A 142 -13.56 -18.48 0.74
C PRO A 142 -13.84 -19.88 1.32
N PRO A 143 -15.03 -20.13 1.90
CA PRO A 143 -15.42 -21.46 2.35
C PRO A 143 -15.42 -22.44 1.16
N ALA A 144 -14.95 -23.67 1.41
CA ALA A 144 -14.95 -24.72 0.39
C ALA A 144 -16.40 -25.03 -0.06
N PRO A 145 -16.63 -25.33 -1.35
CA PRO A 145 -17.95 -25.74 -1.81
C PRO A 145 -18.35 -27.03 -1.09
N ALA A 146 -19.57 -27.05 -0.54
CA ALA A 146 -20.11 -28.23 0.13
C ALA A 146 -20.23 -29.39 -0.86
N THR A 147 -19.35 -30.39 -0.72
CA THR A 147 -19.51 -31.67 -1.38
C THR A 147 -20.69 -32.38 -0.74
N LYS A 148 -21.86 -32.35 -1.41
CA LYS A 148 -22.92 -33.31 -1.11
C LYS A 148 -22.39 -34.69 -1.47
N SER A 149 -22.10 -35.51 -0.46
CA SER A 149 -21.95 -36.95 -0.66
C SER A 149 -23.35 -37.50 -0.96
N ALA A 150 -23.48 -38.18 -2.10
CA ALA A 150 -24.64 -38.98 -2.46
C ALA A 150 -24.55 -40.36 -1.80
#